data_AF-A0A6G9GX89-F1
#
_entry.id   AF-A0A6G9GX89-F1
#
_cell.length_a   1.000
_cell.length_b   1.000
_cell.length_c   1.000
_cell.angle_alpha   90.00
_cell.angle_beta   90.00
_cell.angle_gamma   90.00
#
_symmetry.space_group_name_H-M   'P 1'
#
loop_
_entity.id
_entity.type
_entity.pdbx_description
1 polymer ?
#
loop_
_entity_poly.entity_id
_entity_poly.type
_entity_poly.pdbx_seq_one_letter_code
_entity_poly.pdbx_strand_id
1 'polypeptide(L)' 'MDRMATTDEKAGLGYEQARDELIEVVRRLEAGGTTLEDSLALWERGEELAKVCRHWLEGARARLDASLADDTKGSEPSED' A
#
# COMPACT_ATOMS: atom_id res chain seq x y z
N MET A 1 7.51 -19.66 -2.29
CA MET A 1 7.50 -18.41 -1.50
C MET A 1 6.27 -17.60 -1.90
N ASP A 2 5.08 -18.02 -1.48
CA ASP A 2 3.84 -17.32 -1.85
C ASP A 2 2.75 -17.56 -0.81
N ARG A 3 2.96 -17.06 0.41
CA ARG A 3 2.03 -17.28 1.53
C ARG A 3 1.78 -16.02 2.34
N MET A 4 1.55 -14.90 1.65
CA MET A 4 0.99 -13.70 2.29
C MET A 4 -0.02 -12.93 1.42
N ALA A 5 -0.42 -13.49 0.28
CA ALA A 5 -1.66 -13.12 -0.39
C ALA A 5 -2.86 -13.69 0.38
N THR A 6 -3.14 -13.12 1.55
CA THR A 6 -4.38 -13.44 2.27
C THR A 6 -5.10 -12.15 2.61
N THR A 7 -6.19 -11.98 1.85
CA THR A 7 -7.46 -11.34 2.23
C THR A 7 -7.58 -9.83 1.99
N ASP A 8 -7.75 -9.42 0.73
CA ASP A 8 -8.93 -8.63 0.34
C ASP A 8 -9.23 -8.80 -1.15
N GLU A 9 -10.14 -9.71 -1.48
CA GLU A 9 -10.63 -9.97 -2.84
C GLU A 9 -11.76 -9.02 -3.27
N LYS A 10 -11.98 -7.89 -2.58
CA LYS A 10 -12.97 -6.89 -3.04
C LYS A 10 -12.36 -5.95 -4.08
N ALA A 11 -12.29 -6.43 -5.32
CA ALA A 11 -12.30 -5.65 -6.56
C ALA A 11 -11.27 -4.51 -6.71
N GLY A 12 -10.07 -4.64 -6.14
CA GLY A 12 -8.98 -3.67 -6.26
C GLY A 12 -7.61 -4.30 -6.54
N LEU A 13 -6.64 -3.48 -6.95
CA LEU A 13 -5.23 -3.88 -7.12
C LEU A 13 -4.59 -4.25 -5.77
N GLY A 14 -3.91 -5.38 -5.72
CA GLY A 14 -3.08 -5.77 -4.57
C GLY A 14 -1.84 -4.88 -4.41
N TYR A 15 -1.27 -4.80 -3.21
CA TYR A 15 -0.13 -3.92 -2.90
C TYR A 15 1.07 -4.13 -3.83
N GLU A 16 1.54 -5.36 -4.00
CA GLU A 16 2.73 -5.64 -4.81
C GLU A 16 2.52 -5.28 -6.27
N GLN A 17 1.34 -5.58 -6.81
CA GLN A 17 0.99 -5.23 -8.17
C GLN A 17 0.87 -3.70 -8.37
N ALA A 18 0.26 -2.99 -7.42
CA ALA A 18 0.18 -1.53 -7.46
C ALA A 18 1.58 -0.88 -7.35
N ARG A 19 2.46 -1.42 -6.51
CA ARG A 19 3.85 -0.98 -6.37
C ARG A 19 4.63 -1.20 -7.67
N ASP A 20 4.53 -2.38 -8.26
CA ASP A 20 5.28 -2.72 -9.46
C ASP A 20 4.83 -1.88 -10.66
N GLU A 21 3.52 -1.62 -10.79
CA GLU A 21 3.00 -0.70 -11.79
C GLU A 21 3.47 0.75 -11.54
N LEU A 22 3.50 1.20 -10.28
CA LEU A 22 3.98 2.54 -9.92
C LEU A 22 5.46 2.73 -10.30
N ILE A 23 6.28 1.70 -10.09
CA ILE A 23 7.70 1.70 -10.50
C ILE A 23 7.82 1.89 -12.01
N GLU A 24 7.02 1.19 -12.81
CA GLU A 24 7.04 1.34 -14.26
C GLU A 24 6.54 2.72 -14.73
N VAL A 25 5.53 3.28 -14.07
CA VAL A 25 5.08 4.67 -14.31
C VAL A 25 6.21 5.66 -14.06
N VAL A 26 6.89 5.56 -12.90
CA VAL A 26 8.01 6.45 -12.55
C VAL A 26 9.15 6.29 -13.55
N ARG A 27 9.53 5.06 -13.93
CA ARG A 27 10.56 4.82 -14.93
C ARG A 27 10.23 5.48 -16.27
N ARG A 28 8.97 5.46 -16.70
CA ARG A 28 8.54 6.10 -17.96
C ARG A 28 8.59 7.62 -17.86
N LEU A 29 8.17 8.20 -16.74
CA LEU A 29 8.28 9.63 -16.49
C LEU A 29 9.74 10.11 -16.48
N GLU A 30 10.63 9.36 -15.82
CA GLU A 30 12.06 9.66 -15.74
C GLU A 30 12.79 9.52 -17.08
N ALA A 31 12.39 8.56 -17.91
CA ALA A 31 12.95 8.39 -19.25
C ALA A 31 12.65 9.59 -20.16
N GLY A 32 11.55 10.29 -19.92
CA GLY A 32 11.09 11.40 -20.77
C GLY A 32 10.77 10.96 -22.20
N GLY A 33 10.79 11.89 -23.15
CA GLY A 33 10.51 11.61 -24.56
C GLY A 33 9.03 11.34 -24.88
N THR A 34 8.14 11.53 -23.92
CA THR A 34 6.68 11.46 -24.06
C THR A 34 6.09 12.84 -24.34
N THR A 35 4.86 12.89 -24.85
CA THR A 35 4.12 14.15 -24.99
C THR A 35 3.72 14.69 -23.61
N LEU A 36 3.30 15.96 -23.55
CA LEU A 36 2.77 16.53 -22.31
C LEU A 36 1.53 15.78 -21.83
N GLU A 37 0.62 15.45 -22.74
CA GLU A 37 -0.62 14.72 -22.42
C GLU A 37 -0.32 13.32 -21.88
N ASP A 38 0.63 12.60 -22.49
CA ASP A 38 1.08 11.29 -21.98
C ASP A 38 1.75 11.42 -20.60
N SER A 39 2.52 12.48 -20.39
CA SER A 39 3.19 12.74 -19.11
C SER A 39 2.20 13.03 -17.99
N LEU A 40 1.11 13.76 -18.30
CA LEU A 40 0.03 14.02 -17.35
C LEU A 40 -0.74 12.74 -17.04
N ALA A 41 -1.08 11.93 -18.04
CA ALA A 41 -1.77 10.65 -17.83
C ALA A 41 -0.93 9.68 -16.97
N LEU A 42 0.39 9.63 -17.20
CA LEU A 42 1.32 8.86 -16.36
C LEU A 42 1.34 9.38 -14.92
N TRP A 43 1.39 10.69 -14.73
CA TRP A 43 1.37 11.28 -13.39
C TRP A 43 0.07 10.96 -12.65
N GLU A 44 -1.09 11.14 -13.29
CA GLU A 44 -2.40 10.82 -12.69
C GLU A 44 -2.48 9.36 -12.29
N ARG A 45 -2.01 8.45 -13.15
CA ARG A 45 -1.93 7.02 -12.85
C ARG A 45 -1.01 6.76 -11.65
N GLY A 46 0.14 7.42 -11.60
CA GLY A 46 1.07 7.33 -10.46
C GLY A 46 0.42 7.74 -9.14
N GLU A 47 -0.36 8.83 -9.15
CA GLU A 47 -1.08 9.31 -7.97
C GLU A 47 -2.15 8.33 -7.49
N GLU A 48 -2.88 7.68 -8.40
CA GLU A 48 -3.84 6.62 -8.07
C GLU A 48 -3.14 5.42 -7.43
N LEU A 49 -2.06 4.93 -8.03
CA LEU A 49 -1.30 3.79 -7.52
C LEU A 49 -0.70 4.10 -6.15
N ALA A 50 -0.17 5.31 -5.95
CA ALA A 50 0.35 5.75 -4.66
C ALA A 50 -0.74 5.75 -3.57
N LYS A 51 -1.98 6.16 -3.89
CA LYS A 51 -3.13 6.09 -2.96
C LYS A 51 -3.43 4.63 -2.57
N VAL A 52 -3.44 3.71 -3.53
CA VAL A 52 -3.66 2.28 -3.27
C VAL A 52 -2.56 1.73 -2.36
N CYS A 53 -1.30 2.00 -2.67
CA CYS A 53 -0.17 1.58 -1.84
C CYS A 53 -0.28 2.09 -0.40
N ARG A 54 -0.63 3.37 -0.20
CA ARG A 54 -0.82 3.94 1.13
C ARG A 54 -1.95 3.25 1.89
N HIS A 55 -3.09 3.01 1.25
CA HIS A 55 -4.22 2.33 1.87
C HIS A 55 -3.82 0.96 2.46
N TRP A 56 -3.07 0.16 1.69
CA TRP A 56 -2.58 -1.14 2.16
C TRP A 56 -1.61 -1.01 3.34
N LEU A 57 -0.68 -0.06 3.29
CA LEU A 57 0.32 0.15 4.35
C LEU A 57 -0.32 0.68 5.65
N GLU A 58 -1.27 1.60 5.54
CA GLU A 58 -2.04 2.13 6.67
C GLU A 58 -2.87 1.01 7.31
N GLY A 59 -3.55 0.20 6.51
CA GLY A 59 -4.30 -0.96 7.00
C GLY A 59 -3.40 -1.98 7.71
N ALA A 60 -2.21 -2.25 7.18
CA ALA A 60 -1.24 -3.12 7.83
C ALA A 60 -0.73 -2.54 9.16
N ARG A 61 -0.45 -1.23 9.21
CA ARG A 61 -0.05 -0.52 10.43
C ARG A 61 -1.14 -0.62 11.50
N ALA A 62 -2.39 -0.33 11.16
CA ALA A 62 -3.50 -0.37 12.10
C ALA A 62 -3.69 -1.75 12.73
N ARG A 63 -3.49 -2.84 11.96
CA ARG A 63 -3.54 -4.21 12.51
C ARG A 63 -2.44 -4.48 13.50
N LEU A 64 -1.21 -4.03 13.22
CA LEU A 64 -0.08 -4.18 14.14
C LEU A 64 -0.32 -3.40 15.44
N ASP A 65 -0.79 -2.17 15.33
CA ASP A 65 -1.06 -1.30 16.49
C ASP A 65 -2.17 -1.90 17.37
N ALA A 66 -3.21 -2.49 16.76
CA ALA A 66 -4.28 -3.19 17.49
C ALA A 66 -3.76 -4.42 18.25
N SER A 67 -2.91 -5.24 17.63
CA SER A 67 -2.31 -6.41 18.31
C SER A 67 -1.43 -6.00 19.50
N LEU A 68 -0.63 -4.93 19.36
CA LEU A 68 0.19 -4.41 20.45
C LEU A 68 -0.65 -3.84 21.62
N ALA A 69 -1.78 -3.20 21.31
CA ALA A 69 -2.69 -2.69 22.34
C ALA A 69 -3.36 -3.82 23.15
N ASP A 70 -3.74 -4.93 22.49
CA ASP A 70 -4.32 -6.08 23.17
C ASP A 70 -3.31 -6.77 24.11
N ASP A 71 -2.04 -6.89 23.71
CA ASP A 71 -0.98 -7.46 24.55
C ASP A 71 -0.72 -6.65 25.83
N THR A 72 -0.81 -5.31 25.75
CA THR A 72 -0.60 -4.42 26.90
C THR A 72 -1.75 -4.43 27.91
N LYS A 73 -3.00 -4.63 27.47
CA LYS A 73 -4.16 -4.79 28.37
C LYS A 73 -4.15 -6.12 29.13
N GLY A 74 -3.49 -7.15 28.62
CA GLY A 74 -3.32 -8.44 29.31
C GLY A 74 -2.32 -8.41 30.48
N SER A 75 -1.61 -7.30 30.68
CA SER A 75 -0.52 -7.17 31.66
C SER A 75 -0.83 -6.26 32.86
N GLU A 76 -2.09 -5.84 33.06
CA GLU A 76 -2.47 -5.14 34.29
C GLU A 76 -2.30 -6.11 35.49
N PRO A 77 -1.40 -5.82 36.46
CA PRO A 77 -1.27 -6.65 37.64
C PRO A 77 -2.53 -6.49 38.48
N SER A 78 -3.20 -7.60 38.79
CA SER A 78 -4.25 -7.62 39.80
C SER A 78 -3.65 -7.19 41.13
N GLU A 79 -3.91 -5.95 41.55
CA GLU A 79 -3.64 -5.50 42.91
C GLU A 79 -4.65 -6.20 43.85
N ASP A 80 -4.12 -6.97 44.80
CA ASP A 80 -4.81 -7.61 45.93
C ASP A 80 -4.68 -6.69 47.16
#